data_AF-A0A662HCD3-F1
#
_entry.id   AF-A0A662HCD3-F1
#
_cell.length_a   1.000
_cell.length_b   1.000
_cell.length_c   1.000
_cell.angle_alpha   90.00
_cell.angle_beta   90.00
_cell.angle_gamma   90.00
#
_symmetry.space_group_name_H-M   'P 1'
#
loop_
_entity.id
_entity.type
_entity.pdbx_description
1 polymer ?
#
loop_
_entity_poly.entity_id
_entity_poly.type
_entity_poly.pdbx_seq_one_letter_code
_entity_poly.pdbx_strand_id
1 'polypeptide(L)'
;MKGFFEELRSSILPPPKEEISKNVREYVINNIDKIVDKVVQILVNFDEIKICLEKNNLAVETASKLFKDFYKFVFESKASEDYIKRVAKVSFAHIRSGVSERLITLTFYLFTKEILGFLREKYCDQIPKVLSWLYWTYDIMARSYERARYLCLEKSVKISEELFNRLVRLKAEEIYKELSEMVK
;
A
#
# COMPACT_ATOMS: atom_id res chain seq x y z
N MET A 1 -1.52 -16.83 -22.54
CA MET A 1 -1.95 -15.75 -21.64
C MET A 1 -1.44 -16.11 -20.25
N LYS A 2 -0.53 -15.30 -19.67
CA LYS A 2 -0.16 -15.51 -18.26
C LYS A 2 -1.41 -15.20 -17.42
N GLY A 3 -1.64 -15.95 -16.34
CA GLY A 3 -2.76 -15.66 -15.44
C GLY A 3 -2.53 -14.30 -14.75
N PHE A 4 -3.61 -13.60 -14.41
CA PHE A 4 -3.57 -12.30 -13.70
C PHE A 4 -2.53 -12.26 -12.57
N PHE A 5 -2.46 -13.33 -11.78
CA PHE A 5 -1.54 -13.42 -10.65
C PHE A 5 -0.07 -13.51 -11.07
N GLU A 6 0.25 -14.20 -12.17
CA GLU A 6 1.62 -14.30 -12.68
C GLU A 6 2.14 -12.96 -13.19
N GLU A 7 1.27 -12.18 -13.83
CA GLU A 7 1.60 -10.83 -14.29
C GLU A 7 1.83 -9.90 -13.10
N LEU A 8 0.91 -9.91 -12.11
CA LEU A 8 1.07 -9.14 -10.88
C LEU A 8 2.38 -9.53 -10.16
N ARG A 9 2.62 -10.83 -9.95
CA ARG A 9 3.84 -11.34 -9.32
C ARG A 9 5.11 -10.90 -10.05
N SER A 10 5.09 -10.89 -11.39
CA SER A 10 6.24 -10.46 -12.19
C SER A 10 6.53 -8.95 -12.12
N SER A 11 5.55 -8.15 -11.71
CA SER A 11 5.68 -6.68 -11.58
C SER A 11 6.09 -6.21 -10.18
N ILE A 12 5.95 -7.08 -9.18
CA ILE A 12 6.27 -6.80 -7.78
C ILE A 12 7.77 -7.03 -7.56
N LEU A 13 8.37 -6.23 -6.69
CA LEU A 13 9.76 -6.39 -6.26
C LEU A 13 10.00 -7.77 -5.62
N PRO A 14 11.23 -8.30 -5.72
CA PRO A 14 11.58 -9.51 -4.97
C PRO A 14 11.41 -9.25 -3.46
N PRO A 15 11.03 -10.28 -2.68
CA PRO A 15 10.90 -10.12 -1.24
C PRO A 15 12.24 -9.71 -0.61
N PRO A 16 12.21 -8.98 0.53
CA PRO A 16 13.42 -8.63 1.26
C PRO A 16 14.24 -9.88 1.61
N LYS A 17 15.56 -9.82 1.37
CA LYS A 17 16.48 -10.93 1.68
C LYS A 17 16.71 -11.10 3.17
N GLU A 18 16.65 -10.00 3.91
CA GLU A 18 16.90 -9.98 5.35
C GLU A 18 15.59 -10.18 6.13
N GLU A 19 15.58 -11.17 7.01
CA GLU A 19 14.43 -11.42 7.87
C GLU A 19 14.40 -10.48 9.07
N ILE A 20 13.21 -9.93 9.35
CA ILE A 20 12.92 -9.27 10.62
C ILE A 20 12.99 -10.33 11.73
N SER A 21 13.76 -10.05 12.78
CA SER A 21 13.85 -10.95 13.94
C SER A 21 12.49 -11.21 14.59
N LYS A 22 12.33 -12.40 15.17
CA LYS A 22 11.10 -12.81 15.88
C LYS A 22 10.71 -11.82 16.97
N ASN A 23 11.67 -11.38 17.79
CA ASN A 23 11.43 -10.44 18.89
C ASN A 23 10.88 -9.08 18.40
N VAL A 24 11.33 -8.60 17.24
CA VAL A 24 10.80 -7.35 16.65
C VAL A 24 9.38 -7.55 16.15
N ARG A 25 9.10 -8.67 15.46
CA ARG A 25 7.74 -8.99 15.00
C ARG A 25 6.77 -9.03 16.18
N GLU A 26 7.12 -9.77 17.22
CA GLU A 26 6.33 -9.86 18.46
C GLU A 26 6.16 -8.49 19.14
N TYR A 27 7.22 -7.68 19.18
CA TYR A 27 7.14 -6.35 19.76
C TYR A 27 6.16 -5.43 19.02
N VAL A 28 6.17 -5.44 17.68
CA VAL A 28 5.20 -4.67 16.89
C VAL A 28 3.78 -5.21 17.09
N ILE A 29 3.59 -6.52 17.03
CA ILE A 29 2.28 -7.17 17.22
C ILE A 29 1.69 -6.83 18.59
N ASN A 30 2.50 -6.90 19.65
CA ASN A 30 2.08 -6.59 21.03
C ASN A 30 1.73 -5.12 21.24
N ASN A 31 2.18 -4.22 20.35
CA ASN A 31 1.88 -2.79 20.39
C ASN A 31 0.93 -2.34 19.27
N ILE A 32 0.35 -3.28 18.52
CA ILE A 32 -0.41 -2.94 17.30
C ILE A 32 -1.66 -2.11 17.58
N ASP A 33 -2.30 -2.31 18.73
CA ASP A 33 -3.45 -1.51 19.14
C ASP A 33 -3.06 -0.03 19.24
N LYS A 34 -1.98 0.27 19.97
CA LYS A 34 -1.48 1.64 20.14
C LYS A 34 -1.05 2.27 18.82
N ILE A 35 -0.40 1.49 17.94
CA ILE A 35 0.04 1.95 16.62
C ILE A 35 -1.18 2.30 15.77
N VAL A 36 -2.16 1.40 15.67
CA VAL A 36 -3.34 1.60 14.83
C VAL A 36 -4.20 2.73 15.36
N ASP A 37 -4.44 2.81 16.67
CA ASP A 37 -5.32 3.83 17.23
C ASP A 37 -4.78 5.25 16.95
N LYS A 38 -3.46 5.46 17.06
CA LYS A 38 -2.82 6.74 16.71
C LYS A 38 -2.96 7.07 15.22
N VAL A 39 -2.73 6.10 14.35
CA VAL A 39 -2.82 6.32 12.90
C VAL A 39 -4.26 6.58 12.47
N VAL A 40 -5.22 5.84 13.01
CA VAL A 40 -6.66 6.04 12.73
C VAL A 40 -7.11 7.42 13.21
N GLN A 41 -6.69 7.87 14.39
CA GLN A 41 -6.99 9.24 14.87
C GLN A 41 -6.50 10.32 13.92
N ILE A 42 -5.38 10.10 13.22
CA ILE A 42 -4.89 11.03 12.20
C ILE A 42 -5.73 10.90 10.91
N LEU A 43 -5.99 9.67 10.45
CA LEU A 43 -6.71 9.39 9.21
C LEU A 43 -8.13 9.95 9.18
N VAL A 44 -8.87 9.87 10.29
CA VAL A 44 -10.26 10.37 10.35
C VAL A 44 -10.38 11.89 10.19
N ASN A 45 -9.26 12.63 10.26
CA ASN A 45 -9.26 14.07 10.00
C ASN A 45 -9.22 14.40 8.49
N PHE A 46 -8.95 13.42 7.62
CA PHE A 46 -8.97 13.63 6.18
C PHE A 46 -10.39 13.44 5.64
N ASP A 47 -10.92 14.46 4.97
CA ASP A 47 -12.30 14.42 4.44
C ASP A 47 -12.49 13.30 3.42
N GLU A 48 -11.47 13.00 2.61
CA GLU A 48 -11.48 11.87 1.70
C GLU A 48 -11.71 10.52 2.45
N ILE A 49 -11.14 10.35 3.65
CA ILE A 49 -11.34 9.15 4.48
C ILE A 49 -12.77 9.10 5.02
N LYS A 50 -13.31 10.22 5.52
CA LYS A 50 -14.71 10.29 6.01
C LYS A 50 -15.68 9.90 4.91
N ILE A 51 -15.50 10.44 3.70
CA ILE A 51 -16.31 10.11 2.52
C ILE A 51 -16.22 8.62 2.20
N CYS A 52 -15.02 8.02 2.26
CA CYS A 52 -14.86 6.58 2.05
C CYS A 52 -15.61 5.75 3.10
N LEU A 53 -15.53 6.12 4.38
CA LEU A 53 -16.23 5.41 5.46
C LEU A 53 -17.74 5.50 5.29
N GLU A 54 -18.28 6.68 5.03
CA GLU A 54 -19.71 6.91 4.80
C GLU A 54 -20.23 6.13 3.59
N LYS A 55 -19.55 6.21 2.44
CA LYS A 55 -19.94 5.49 1.21
C LYS A 55 -19.96 3.97 1.37
N ASN A 56 -19.13 3.44 2.26
CA ASN A 56 -19.02 2.01 2.52
C ASN A 56 -19.80 1.56 3.77
N ASN A 57 -20.55 2.47 4.42
CA ASN A 57 -21.25 2.24 5.68
C ASN A 57 -20.34 1.57 6.73
N LEU A 58 -19.11 2.06 6.84
CA LEU A 58 -18.07 1.48 7.68
C LEU A 58 -17.79 2.37 8.89
N ALA A 59 -18.05 1.86 10.08
CA ALA A 59 -17.69 2.52 11.33
C ALA A 59 -16.16 2.60 11.51
N VAL A 60 -15.68 3.66 12.15
CA VAL A 60 -14.25 3.89 12.41
C VAL A 60 -13.65 2.74 13.23
N GLU A 61 -14.40 2.22 14.20
CA GLU A 61 -13.99 1.11 15.07
C GLU A 61 -13.78 -0.17 14.25
N THR A 62 -14.65 -0.42 13.27
CA THR A 62 -14.51 -1.57 12.37
C THR A 62 -13.30 -1.41 11.47
N ALA A 63 -13.07 -0.21 10.92
CA ALA A 63 -11.87 0.07 10.13
C ALA A 63 -10.58 -0.10 10.96
N SER A 64 -10.57 0.39 12.20
CA SER A 64 -9.46 0.21 13.14
C SER A 64 -9.18 -1.27 13.39
N LYS A 65 -10.21 -2.08 13.64
CA LYS A 65 -10.05 -3.53 13.79
C LYS A 65 -9.44 -4.20 12.55
N LEU A 66 -9.90 -3.82 11.35
CA LEU A 66 -9.36 -4.36 10.10
C LEU A 66 -7.88 -3.99 9.89
N PHE A 67 -7.47 -2.77 10.26
CA PHE A 67 -6.05 -2.39 10.25
C PHE A 67 -5.22 -3.22 11.25
N LYS A 68 -5.74 -3.45 12.46
CA LYS A 68 -5.07 -4.31 13.46
C LYS A 68 -4.86 -5.71 12.92
N ASP A 69 -5.90 -6.31 12.35
CA ASP A 69 -5.84 -7.66 11.78
C ASP A 69 -4.87 -7.71 10.59
N PHE A 70 -4.89 -6.70 9.72
CA PHE A 70 -3.99 -6.60 8.58
C PHE A 70 -2.52 -6.51 9.02
N TYR A 71 -2.18 -5.60 9.94
CA TYR A 71 -0.78 -5.45 10.35
C TYR A 71 -0.30 -6.60 11.24
N LYS A 72 -1.17 -7.25 12.03
CA LYS A 72 -0.83 -8.53 12.67
C LYS A 72 -0.43 -9.56 11.62
N PHE A 73 -1.26 -9.76 10.60
CA PHE A 73 -0.95 -10.65 9.48
C PHE A 73 0.37 -10.29 8.78
N VAL A 74 0.64 -9.00 8.55
CA VAL A 74 1.90 -8.52 7.95
C VAL A 74 3.12 -8.94 8.76
N PHE A 75 3.08 -8.84 10.09
CA PHE A 75 4.22 -9.16 10.95
C PHE A 75 4.28 -10.64 11.37
N GLU A 76 3.19 -11.39 11.30
CA GLU A 76 3.18 -12.85 11.53
C GLU A 76 3.66 -13.64 10.31
N SER A 77 3.45 -13.08 9.12
CA SER A 77 3.70 -13.80 7.86
C SER A 77 5.17 -13.78 7.42
N LYS A 78 5.53 -14.80 6.63
CA LYS A 78 6.77 -14.88 5.86
C LYS A 78 6.51 -14.54 4.39
N ALA A 79 7.57 -14.15 3.69
CA ALA A 79 7.52 -13.92 2.25
C ALA A 79 7.08 -15.21 1.54
N SER A 80 5.92 -15.15 0.90
CA SER A 80 5.32 -16.32 0.24
C SER A 80 4.34 -15.86 -0.83
N GLU A 81 3.96 -16.79 -1.69
CA GLU A 81 2.91 -16.52 -2.69
C GLU A 81 1.55 -16.22 -2.04
N ASP A 82 1.21 -16.92 -0.96
CA ASP A 82 -0.01 -16.67 -0.19
C ASP A 82 -0.01 -15.25 0.41
N TYR A 83 1.15 -14.78 0.90
CA TYR A 83 1.30 -13.41 1.38
C TYR A 83 0.94 -12.39 0.30
N ILE A 84 1.52 -12.54 -0.90
CA ILE A 84 1.26 -11.65 -2.04
C ILE A 84 -0.22 -11.67 -2.40
N LYS A 85 -0.84 -12.85 -2.48
CA LYS A 85 -2.28 -12.99 -2.79
C LYS A 85 -3.16 -12.28 -1.78
N ARG A 86 -2.86 -12.39 -0.48
CA ARG A 86 -3.64 -11.76 0.58
C ARG A 86 -3.49 -10.24 0.60
N VAL A 87 -2.26 -9.72 0.46
CA VAL A 87 -2.03 -8.27 0.37
C VAL A 87 -2.68 -7.68 -0.89
N ALA A 88 -2.57 -8.38 -2.03
CA ALA A 88 -3.27 -7.99 -3.25
C ALA A 88 -4.79 -7.97 -3.06
N LYS A 89 -5.37 -9.01 -2.42
CA LYS A 89 -6.81 -9.06 -2.10
C LYS A 89 -7.26 -7.86 -1.25
N VAL A 90 -6.48 -7.48 -0.25
CA VAL A 90 -6.74 -6.26 0.55
C VAL A 90 -6.71 -5.02 -0.33
N SER A 91 -5.77 -4.92 -1.27
CA SER A 91 -5.69 -3.81 -2.22
C SER A 91 -6.93 -3.73 -3.11
N PHE A 92 -7.38 -4.85 -3.66
CA PHE A 92 -8.62 -4.89 -4.45
C PHE A 92 -9.88 -4.60 -3.63
N ALA A 93 -9.90 -4.93 -2.33
CA ALA A 93 -10.98 -4.52 -1.44
C ALA A 93 -11.05 -2.99 -1.33
N HIS A 94 -9.90 -2.32 -1.15
CA HIS A 94 -9.82 -0.86 -1.13
C HIS A 94 -10.25 -0.23 -2.46
N ILE A 95 -9.77 -0.74 -3.59
CA ILE A 95 -10.15 -0.28 -4.94
C ILE A 95 -11.66 -0.40 -5.15
N ARG A 96 -12.24 -1.56 -4.81
CA ARG A 96 -13.68 -1.81 -4.93
C ARG A 96 -14.51 -0.87 -4.04
N SER A 97 -13.96 -0.46 -2.90
CA SER A 97 -14.55 0.52 -1.99
C SER A 97 -14.29 1.98 -2.37
N GLY A 98 -13.66 2.24 -3.52
CA GLY A 98 -13.41 3.59 -4.03
C GLY A 98 -12.27 4.33 -3.32
N VAL A 99 -11.43 3.64 -2.56
CA VAL A 99 -10.26 4.23 -1.92
C VAL A 99 -9.19 4.49 -2.97
N SER A 100 -8.75 5.75 -3.11
CA SER A 100 -7.74 6.14 -4.08
C SER A 100 -6.36 5.60 -3.75
N GLU A 101 -5.50 5.45 -4.75
CA GLU A 101 -4.10 5.06 -4.54
C GLU A 101 -3.36 6.07 -3.64
N ARG A 102 -3.63 7.36 -3.83
CA ARG A 102 -3.11 8.44 -2.97
C ARG A 102 -3.42 8.21 -1.50
N LEU A 103 -4.66 7.82 -1.17
CA LEU A 103 -5.05 7.50 0.21
C LEU A 103 -4.33 6.28 0.76
N ILE A 104 -4.10 5.26 -0.07
CA ILE A 104 -3.29 4.09 0.32
C ILE A 104 -1.84 4.50 0.60
N THR A 105 -1.23 5.34 -0.25
CA THR A 105 0.12 5.86 -0.02
C THR A 105 0.21 6.64 1.29
N LEU A 106 -0.75 7.55 1.55
CA LEU A 106 -0.82 8.30 2.80
C LEU A 106 -0.97 7.38 4.02
N THR A 107 -1.92 6.44 3.94
CA THR A 107 -2.20 5.47 5.01
C THR A 107 -0.96 4.65 5.33
N PHE A 108 -0.32 4.10 4.29
CA PHE A 108 0.88 3.29 4.45
C PHE A 108 2.05 4.09 5.02
N TYR A 109 2.22 5.34 4.60
CA TYR A 109 3.21 6.26 5.16
C TYR A 109 2.99 6.49 6.66
N LEU A 110 1.76 6.77 7.09
CA LEU A 110 1.45 7.02 8.49
C LEU A 110 1.73 5.80 9.37
N PHE A 111 1.31 4.62 8.92
CA PHE A 111 1.63 3.37 9.61
C PHE A 111 3.12 3.09 9.67
N THR A 112 3.84 3.27 8.55
CA THR A 112 5.30 3.08 8.51
C THR A 112 5.99 4.01 9.50
N LYS A 113 5.63 5.30 9.49
CA LYS A 113 6.17 6.28 10.43
C LYS A 113 5.94 5.88 11.88
N GLU A 114 4.73 5.46 12.23
CA GLU A 114 4.38 5.09 13.60
C GLU A 114 5.11 3.81 14.04
N ILE A 115 5.11 2.76 13.20
CA ILE A 115 5.81 1.51 13.48
C ILE A 115 7.31 1.76 13.70
N LEU A 116 7.95 2.51 12.81
CA LEU A 116 9.38 2.83 12.96
C LEU A 116 9.65 3.72 14.18
N GLY A 117 8.71 4.60 14.54
CA GLY A 117 8.75 5.36 15.79
C GLY A 117 8.81 4.45 17.02
N PHE A 118 7.94 3.43 17.09
CA PHE A 118 7.94 2.44 18.17
C PHE A 118 9.22 1.62 18.26
N LEU A 119 9.88 1.37 17.12
CA LEU A 119 11.12 0.59 17.06
C LEU A 119 12.36 1.40 17.39
N ARG A 120 12.31 2.72 17.25
CA ARG A 120 13.48 3.61 17.36
C ARG A 120 14.23 3.46 18.68
N GLU A 121 13.53 3.29 19.78
CA GLU A 121 14.15 3.26 21.11
C GLU A 121 14.79 1.90 21.45
N LYS A 122 14.23 0.80 20.95
CA LYS A 122 14.59 -0.56 21.40
C LYS A 122 15.20 -1.46 20.32
N TYR A 123 14.89 -1.21 19.05
CA TYR A 123 15.24 -2.07 17.92
C TYR A 123 15.70 -1.25 16.71
N CYS A 124 16.48 -0.20 16.95
CA CYS A 124 16.95 0.71 15.91
C CYS A 124 17.74 0.00 14.80
N ASP A 125 18.49 -1.05 15.14
CA ASP A 125 19.26 -1.88 14.21
C ASP A 125 18.37 -2.67 13.22
N GLN A 126 17.10 -2.89 13.57
CA GLN A 126 16.15 -3.66 12.77
C GLN A 126 15.27 -2.78 11.88
N ILE A 127 15.35 -1.45 12.03
CA ILE A 127 14.59 -0.48 11.23
C ILE A 127 14.76 -0.69 9.72
N PRO A 128 15.98 -0.86 9.16
CA PRO A 128 16.14 -1.07 7.72
C PRO A 128 15.40 -2.31 7.21
N LYS A 129 15.37 -3.40 8.00
CA LYS A 129 14.69 -4.65 7.66
C LYS A 129 13.17 -4.48 7.71
N VAL A 130 12.67 -3.84 8.75
CA VAL A 130 11.23 -3.55 8.89
C VAL A 130 10.76 -2.59 7.80
N LEU A 131 11.53 -1.56 7.49
CA LEU A 131 11.23 -0.65 6.40
C LEU A 131 11.21 -1.37 5.05
N SER A 132 12.17 -2.25 4.78
CA SER A 132 12.19 -3.05 3.54
C SER A 132 10.96 -3.96 3.43
N TRP A 133 10.55 -4.58 4.54
CA TRP A 133 9.35 -5.43 4.61
C TRP A 133 8.05 -4.65 4.39
N LEU A 134 7.93 -3.50 5.04
CA LEU A 134 6.79 -2.60 4.85
C LEU A 134 6.77 -2.08 3.40
N TYR A 135 7.90 -1.62 2.88
CA TYR A 135 7.98 -1.17 1.49
C TYR A 135 7.59 -2.25 0.49
N TRP A 136 8.04 -3.50 0.69
CA TRP A 136 7.60 -4.62 -0.14
C TRP A 136 6.09 -4.86 -0.06
N THR A 137 5.51 -4.73 1.14
CA THR A 137 4.05 -4.79 1.33
C THR A 137 3.34 -3.68 0.56
N TYR A 138 3.84 -2.46 0.63
CA TYR A 138 3.33 -1.33 -0.14
C TYR A 138 3.47 -1.53 -1.65
N ASP A 139 4.59 -2.04 -2.13
CA ASP A 139 4.82 -2.32 -3.55
C ASP A 139 3.78 -3.31 -4.09
N ILE A 140 3.46 -4.38 -3.35
CA ILE A 140 2.36 -5.29 -3.70
C ILE A 140 1.04 -4.54 -3.84
N MET A 141 0.75 -3.62 -2.91
CA MET A 141 -0.49 -2.82 -2.97
C MET A 141 -0.50 -1.87 -4.17
N ALA A 142 0.57 -1.10 -4.37
CA ALA A 142 0.70 -0.14 -5.47
C ALA A 142 0.59 -0.84 -6.85
N ARG A 143 1.27 -1.97 -7.03
CA ARG A 143 1.17 -2.78 -8.26
C ARG A 143 -0.23 -3.34 -8.48
N SER A 144 -0.95 -3.67 -7.41
CA SER A 144 -2.35 -4.09 -7.51
C SER A 144 -3.24 -2.95 -8.03
N TYR A 145 -3.03 -1.71 -7.57
CA TYR A 145 -3.73 -0.51 -8.05
C TYR A 145 -3.39 -0.17 -9.50
N GLU A 146 -2.12 -0.22 -9.86
CA GLU A 146 -1.65 -0.05 -11.24
C GLU A 146 -2.30 -1.09 -12.17
N ARG A 147 -2.25 -2.38 -11.82
CA ARG A 147 -2.84 -3.45 -12.63
C ARG A 147 -4.35 -3.30 -12.79
N ALA A 148 -5.06 -2.91 -11.72
CA ALA A 148 -6.50 -2.65 -11.79
C ALA A 148 -6.85 -1.56 -12.82
N ARG A 149 -6.05 -0.48 -12.89
CA ARG A 149 -6.24 0.61 -13.86
C ARG A 149 -6.04 0.11 -15.29
N TYR A 150 -4.96 -0.62 -15.56
CA TYR A 150 -4.71 -1.17 -16.89
C TYR A 150 -5.84 -2.09 -17.35
N LEU A 151 -6.26 -3.04 -16.51
CA LEU A 151 -7.34 -3.95 -16.86
C LEU A 151 -8.68 -3.23 -17.09
N CYS A 152 -8.94 -2.15 -16.35
CA CYS A 152 -10.12 -1.33 -16.56
C CYS A 152 -10.07 -0.63 -17.93
N LEU A 153 -8.93 -0.03 -18.30
CA LEU A 153 -8.76 0.66 -19.58
C LEU A 153 -8.79 -0.31 -20.77
N GLU A 154 -8.10 -1.43 -20.65
CA GLU A 154 -8.11 -2.49 -21.66
C GLU A 154 -9.55 -2.97 -21.89
N LYS A 155 -10.30 -3.23 -20.82
CA LYS A 155 -11.68 -3.71 -20.91
C LYS A 155 -12.67 -2.66 -21.44
N SER A 156 -12.57 -1.43 -20.95
CA SER A 156 -13.58 -0.39 -21.23
C SER A 156 -13.35 0.33 -22.56
N VAL A 157 -12.09 0.54 -22.95
CA VAL A 157 -11.74 1.36 -24.13
C VAL A 157 -10.76 0.67 -25.09
N LYS A 158 -10.39 -0.60 -24.84
CA LYS A 158 -9.49 -1.40 -25.70
C LYS A 158 -8.11 -0.75 -25.90
N ILE A 159 -7.66 0.05 -24.95
CA ILE A 159 -6.31 0.61 -24.95
C ILE A 159 -5.35 -0.44 -24.39
N SER A 160 -4.35 -0.83 -25.17
CA SER A 160 -3.28 -1.70 -24.69
C SER A 160 -2.41 -0.97 -23.66
N GLU A 161 -1.80 -1.73 -22.76
CA GLU A 161 -0.86 -1.20 -21.76
C GLU A 161 0.29 -0.40 -22.41
N GLU A 162 0.82 -0.89 -23.53
CA GLU A 162 1.86 -0.20 -24.31
C GLU A 162 1.39 1.18 -24.82
N LEU A 163 0.18 1.25 -25.39
CA LEU A 163 -0.38 2.50 -25.88
C LEU A 163 -0.64 3.47 -24.73
N PHE A 164 -1.20 2.99 -23.61
CA PHE A 164 -1.40 3.82 -22.43
C PHE A 164 -0.09 4.41 -21.92
N ASN A 165 0.96 3.59 -21.77
CA ASN A 165 2.27 4.04 -21.31
C ASN A 165 2.90 5.07 -22.27
N ARG A 166 2.70 4.91 -23.58
CA ARG A 166 3.11 5.90 -24.57
C ARG A 166 2.37 7.23 -24.38
N LEU A 167 1.06 7.20 -24.16
CA LEU A 167 0.25 8.42 -23.93
C LEU A 167 0.67 9.13 -22.63
N VAL A 168 0.90 8.38 -21.56
CA VAL A 168 1.41 8.92 -20.29
C VAL A 168 2.76 9.61 -20.50
N ARG A 169 3.69 8.98 -21.24
CA ARG A 169 5.00 9.58 -21.53
C ARG A 169 4.88 10.89 -22.30
N LEU A 170 4.08 10.91 -23.38
CA LEU A 170 3.87 12.12 -24.16
C LEU A 170 3.30 13.25 -23.30
N LYS A 171 2.31 12.95 -22.45
CA LYS A 171 1.72 13.97 -21.59
C LYS A 171 2.68 14.45 -20.48
N ALA A 172 3.50 13.55 -19.95
CA ALA A 172 4.54 13.90 -18.99
C ALA A 172 5.60 14.84 -19.60
N GLU A 173 6.00 14.61 -20.86
CA GLU A 173 6.92 15.49 -21.59
C GLU A 173 6.36 16.90 -21.79
N GLU A 174 5.06 17.02 -22.09
CA GLU A 174 4.36 18.31 -22.19
C GLU A 174 4.40 19.05 -20.84
N ILE A 175 3.92 18.41 -19.78
CA ILE A 175 3.87 19.00 -18.43
C ILE A 175 5.27 19.38 -17.94
N TYR A 176 6.28 18.56 -18.21
CA TYR A 176 7.66 18.85 -17.83
C TYR A 176 8.19 20.14 -18.47
N LYS A 177 7.85 20.38 -19.75
CA LYS A 177 8.22 21.63 -20.45
C LYS A 177 7.52 22.83 -19.84
N GLU A 178 6.20 22.73 -19.60
CA GLU A 178 5.42 23.78 -18.94
C GLU A 178 6.03 24.16 -17.59
N LEU A 179 6.34 23.17 -16.74
CA LEU A 179 6.98 23.41 -15.44
C LEU A 179 8.36 24.04 -15.57
N SER A 180 9.15 23.64 -16.57
CA SER A 180 10.49 24.20 -16.82
C SER A 180 10.45 25.67 -17.25
N GLU A 181 9.36 26.11 -17.87
CA GLU A 181 9.13 27.51 -18.24
C GLU A 181 8.69 28.36 -17.04
N MET A 182 7.97 27.78 -16.08
CA MET A 182 7.53 28.47 -14.86
C MET A 182 8.66 28.70 -13.83
N VAL A 183 9.76 27.95 -13.92
CA VAL A 183 10.90 28.01 -12.99
C VAL A 183 12.04 28.91 -13.52
N LYS A 184 11.80 29.63 -14.62
CA LYS A 184 12.69 30.68 -15.15
C LYS A 184 12.30 32.05 -14.63
#